data_AF-I1QDY7-F1
#
_entry.id   AF-I1QDY7-F1
#
_cell.length_a   1.000
_cell.length_b   1.000
_cell.length_c   1.000
_cell.angle_alpha   90.00
_cell.angle_beta   90.00
_cell.angle_gamma   90.00
#
_symmetry.space_group_name_H-M   'P 1'
#
loop_
_entity.id
_entity.type
_entity.pdbx_description
1 polymer ?
#
loop_
_entity_poly.entity_id
_entity_poly.type
_entity_poly.pdbx_seq_one_letter_code
_entity_poly.pdbx_strand_id
1 'polypeptide(L)'
;PPPPKIEPLKPKAKSVPVPVQRTEVISGNNMKPAKVQNADDVEKAKACQLEFGSYCLWSIEHKEVMKDTIVKRLKDQLFVARSYYPSIAKLKGKEALTRGLKQNIQEHERVLSESIVDADLPSFIKSKIEKMDQTIGRAKACTVDCNNVDRKLRQILHMTEDEAHFHMKQSAYLYNLGVHTMPKSHHCLNMRLTVEYFKSAPLDSDDSAVHKFNVPDHRHYVIL
;
A
#
# COMPACT_ATOMS: atom_id res chain seq x y z
N PRO A 1 9.35 -60.21 -5.08
CA PRO A 1 9.12 -58.77 -5.29
C PRO A 1 9.02 -58.00 -3.96
N PRO A 2 10.11 -57.39 -3.50
CA PRO A 2 10.11 -56.50 -2.35
C PRO A 2 9.55 -55.10 -2.71
N PRO A 3 9.00 -54.35 -1.74
CA PRO A 3 8.46 -53.02 -1.96
C PRO A 3 9.58 -51.99 -2.24
N PRO A 4 9.34 -51.00 -3.13
CA PRO A 4 10.29 -49.94 -3.41
C PRO A 4 10.39 -48.93 -2.25
N LYS A 5 11.62 -48.47 -2.02
CA LYS A 5 12.04 -47.51 -0.99
C LYS A 5 11.39 -46.14 -1.22
N ILE A 6 10.82 -45.57 -0.17
CA ILE A 6 10.41 -44.16 -0.10
C ILE A 6 11.64 -43.34 0.26
N GLU A 7 12.08 -42.51 -0.68
CA GLU A 7 13.12 -41.50 -0.48
C GLU A 7 12.43 -40.15 -0.19
N PRO A 8 12.69 -39.49 0.95
CA PRO A 8 12.08 -38.19 1.24
C PRO A 8 12.80 -37.07 0.46
N LEU A 9 12.12 -36.52 -0.55
CA LEU A 9 12.54 -35.32 -1.28
C LEU A 9 12.46 -34.10 -0.33
N LYS A 10 13.60 -33.56 0.08
CA LYS A 10 13.73 -32.22 0.69
C LYS A 10 13.28 -31.14 -0.30
N PRO A 11 12.42 -30.18 0.08
CA PRO A 11 12.19 -29.00 -0.74
C PRO A 11 13.42 -28.08 -0.68
N LYS A 12 14.10 -27.88 -1.82
CA LYS A 12 15.07 -26.79 -2.00
C LYS A 12 14.31 -25.47 -2.05
N ALA A 13 14.41 -24.66 -1.00
CA ALA A 13 14.04 -23.25 -1.04
C ALA A 13 14.96 -22.53 -2.02
N LYS A 14 14.41 -22.08 -3.16
CA LYS A 14 15.08 -21.12 -4.03
C LYS A 14 14.79 -19.72 -3.48
N SER A 15 15.83 -19.04 -2.99
CA SER A 15 15.78 -17.63 -2.66
C SER A 15 15.53 -16.81 -3.92
N VAL A 16 14.41 -16.10 -3.96
CA VAL A 16 14.17 -15.06 -4.97
C VAL A 16 14.93 -13.80 -4.52
N PRO A 17 15.77 -13.18 -5.36
CA PRO A 17 16.50 -11.98 -4.99
C PRO A 17 15.53 -10.80 -4.79
N VAL A 18 15.58 -10.18 -3.61
CA VAL A 18 14.96 -8.88 -3.38
C VAL A 18 15.77 -7.82 -4.15
N PRO A 19 15.15 -6.99 -5.00
CA PRO A 19 15.87 -5.90 -5.66
C PRO A 19 16.27 -4.85 -4.61
N VAL A 20 17.58 -4.74 -4.36
CA VAL A 20 18.17 -3.64 -3.59
C VAL A 20 18.12 -2.40 -4.48
N GLN A 21 17.14 -1.53 -4.25
CA GLN A 21 17.16 -0.19 -4.85
C GLN A 21 18.14 0.69 -4.06
N ARG A 22 19.14 1.15 -4.80
CA ARG A 22 20.20 2.06 -4.40
C ARG A 22 19.58 3.42 -4.04
N THR A 23 19.71 3.83 -2.79
CA THR A 23 19.29 5.15 -2.33
C THR A 23 20.21 6.21 -2.94
N GLU A 24 19.73 6.90 -3.97
CA GLU A 24 20.31 8.19 -4.36
C GLU A 24 19.94 9.23 -3.31
N VAL A 25 20.96 9.93 -2.81
CA VAL A 25 20.86 10.93 -1.76
C VAL A 25 20.10 12.14 -2.32
N ILE A 26 18.82 12.28 -1.95
CA ILE A 26 18.06 13.49 -2.24
C ILE A 26 18.27 14.50 -1.11
N SER A 27 19.01 15.55 -1.47
CA SER A 27 19.21 16.79 -0.73
C SER A 27 17.90 17.30 -0.12
N GLY A 28 17.97 17.72 1.13
CA GLY A 28 16.84 18.19 1.93
C GLY A 28 15.99 19.22 1.19
N ASN A 29 14.72 18.88 1.02
CA ASN A 29 13.68 19.83 0.63
C ASN A 29 12.55 19.71 1.65
N ASN A 30 12.19 20.88 2.18
CA ASN A 30 11.09 21.11 3.12
C ASN A 30 9.79 20.45 2.63
N MET A 31 9.51 19.23 3.10
CA MET A 31 8.21 18.61 2.94
C MET A 31 7.29 19.24 3.96
N LYS A 32 6.52 20.25 3.52
CA LYS A 32 5.43 20.81 4.34
C LYS A 32 4.52 19.65 4.72
N PRO A 33 4.20 19.44 6.02
CA PRO A 33 3.24 18.42 6.41
C PRO A 33 1.93 18.69 5.68
N ALA A 34 1.34 17.64 5.11
CA ALA A 34 0.07 17.72 4.41
C ALA A 34 -0.93 18.47 5.31
N LYS A 35 -1.38 19.64 4.84
CA LYS A 35 -2.29 20.49 5.59
C LYS A 35 -3.63 19.76 5.69
N VAL A 36 -3.92 19.17 6.85
CA VAL A 36 -5.21 18.56 7.15
C VAL A 36 -6.24 19.70 7.21
N GLN A 37 -7.21 19.69 6.28
CA GLN A 37 -8.12 20.83 6.07
C GLN A 37 -9.53 20.62 6.69
N ASN A 38 -9.87 19.45 7.23
CA ASN A 38 -11.18 19.18 7.82
C ASN A 38 -11.11 18.60 9.25
N ALA A 39 -12.13 18.91 10.06
CA ALA A 39 -12.26 18.41 11.44
C ALA A 39 -12.32 16.88 11.49
N ASP A 40 -13.05 16.26 10.57
CA ASP A 40 -13.22 14.80 10.49
C ASP A 40 -11.90 14.08 10.18
N ASP A 41 -11.05 14.67 9.33
CA ASP A 41 -9.74 14.11 9.00
C ASP A 41 -8.77 14.20 10.19
N VAL A 42 -8.86 15.28 10.97
CA VAL A 42 -8.08 15.44 12.21
C VAL A 42 -8.53 14.42 13.25
N GLU A 43 -9.83 14.19 13.40
CA GLU A 43 -10.37 13.22 14.34
C GLU A 43 -9.96 11.78 13.96
N LYS A 44 -10.05 11.44 12.67
CA LYS A 44 -9.60 10.15 12.15
C LYS A 44 -8.09 9.95 12.35
N ALA A 45 -7.28 10.99 12.14
CA ALA A 45 -5.84 10.93 12.40
C ALA A 45 -5.52 10.72 13.89
N LYS A 46 -6.28 11.36 14.80
CA LYS A 46 -6.16 11.14 16.25
C LYS A 46 -6.55 9.71 16.65
N ALA A 47 -7.66 9.19 16.11
CA ALA A 47 -8.09 7.82 16.34
C ALA A 47 -7.04 6.81 15.86
N CYS A 48 -6.47 7.04 14.67
CA CYS A 48 -5.33 6.28 14.15
C CYS A 48 -4.16 6.28 15.12
N GLN A 49 -3.72 7.46 15.56
CA GLN A 49 -2.56 7.59 16.45
C GLN A 49 -2.81 6.92 17.82
N LEU A 50 -4.05 6.95 18.32
CA LEU A 50 -4.43 6.26 19.54
C LEU A 50 -4.33 4.73 19.39
N GLU A 51 -4.71 4.19 18.23
CA GLU A 51 -4.74 2.74 17.99
C GLU A 51 -3.37 2.17 17.56
N PHE A 52 -2.65 2.86 16.67
CA PHE A 52 -1.42 2.37 16.03
C PHE A 52 -0.16 3.19 16.35
N GLY A 53 -0.27 4.24 17.15
CA GLY A 53 0.87 5.02 17.62
C GLY A 53 1.62 5.76 16.50
N SER A 54 2.95 5.73 16.57
CA SER A 54 3.84 6.46 15.62
C SER A 54 3.77 5.93 14.19
N TYR A 55 3.24 4.73 13.96
CA TYR A 55 2.99 4.20 12.63
C TYR A 55 2.10 5.14 11.79
N CYS A 56 1.09 5.77 12.40
CA CYS A 56 0.17 6.63 11.67
C CYS A 56 0.87 7.83 11.02
N LEU A 57 1.75 8.48 11.78
CA LEU A 57 2.53 9.60 11.26
C LEU A 57 3.49 9.13 10.16
N TRP A 58 4.20 8.03 10.42
CA TRP A 58 5.12 7.44 9.45
C TRP A 58 4.41 7.07 8.13
N SER A 59 3.21 6.49 8.21
CA SER A 59 2.43 6.05 7.04
C SER A 59 1.95 7.22 6.17
N ILE A 60 1.75 8.41 6.75
CA ILE A 60 1.37 9.61 6.03
C ILE A 60 2.60 10.21 5.31
N GLU A 61 3.74 10.26 6.00
CA GLU A 61 4.99 10.77 5.44
C GLU A 61 5.53 9.90 4.30
N HIS A 62 5.44 8.58 4.46
CA HIS A 62 5.94 7.59 3.50
C HIS A 62 4.83 7.05 2.61
N LYS A 63 3.75 7.82 2.44
CA LYS A 63 2.61 7.41 1.62
C LYS A 63 3.02 7.33 0.15
N GLU A 64 3.09 6.12 -0.38
CA GLU A 64 3.29 5.92 -1.81
C GLU A 64 2.04 6.31 -2.60
N VAL A 65 2.26 7.01 -3.71
CA VAL A 65 1.19 7.35 -4.64
C VAL A 65 0.88 6.14 -5.51
N MET A 66 -0.16 5.41 -5.15
CA MET A 66 -0.67 4.28 -5.96
C MET A 66 -1.20 4.79 -7.31
N LYS A 67 -0.46 4.48 -8.39
CA LYS A 67 -0.79 4.85 -9.77
C LYS A 67 -1.84 3.94 -10.41
N ASP A 68 -2.43 3.03 -9.64
CA ASP A 68 -3.36 2.00 -10.10
C ASP A 68 -4.78 2.55 -10.35
N THR A 69 -4.88 3.47 -11.32
CA THR A 69 -6.13 4.12 -11.70
C THR A 69 -7.10 3.16 -12.37
N ILE A 70 -6.60 2.20 -13.15
CA ILE A 70 -7.42 1.24 -13.89
C ILE A 70 -7.96 0.18 -12.92
N VAL A 71 -7.13 -0.35 -12.01
CA VAL A 71 -7.57 -1.26 -10.95
C VAL A 71 -8.60 -0.60 -10.03
N LYS A 72 -8.41 0.67 -9.65
CA LYS A 72 -9.41 1.42 -8.87
C LYS A 72 -10.75 1.48 -9.61
N ARG A 73 -10.74 1.85 -10.89
CA ARG A 73 -11.95 1.88 -11.72
C ARG A 73 -12.63 0.50 -11.82
N LEU A 74 -11.85 -0.57 -11.99
CA LEU A 74 -12.38 -1.94 -12.02
C LEU A 74 -13.08 -2.32 -10.70
N LYS A 75 -12.48 -1.97 -9.56
CA LYS A 75 -13.07 -2.21 -8.24
C LYS A 75 -14.36 -1.41 -8.06
N ASP A 76 -14.36 -0.13 -8.43
CA ASP A 76 -15.54 0.74 -8.33
C ASP A 76 -16.71 0.20 -9.18
N GLN A 77 -16.43 -0.19 -10.43
CA GLN A 77 -17.43 -0.82 -11.31
C GLN A 77 -17.95 -2.14 -10.71
N LEU A 78 -17.09 -2.95 -10.11
CA LEU A 78 -17.47 -4.21 -9.48
C LEU A 78 -18.40 -3.96 -8.28
N PHE A 79 -18.11 -2.97 -7.44
CA PHE A 79 -18.96 -2.61 -6.30
C PHE A 79 -20.33 -2.12 -6.75
N VAL A 80 -20.38 -1.28 -7.78
CA VAL A 80 -21.63 -0.82 -8.38
C VAL A 80 -22.39 -2.01 -8.99
N ALA A 81 -21.74 -2.84 -9.78
CA ALA A 81 -22.38 -4.01 -10.40
C ALA A 81 -22.97 -4.97 -9.35
N ARG A 82 -22.23 -5.24 -8.26
CA ARG A 82 -22.68 -6.09 -7.14
C ARG A 82 -23.85 -5.50 -6.37
N SER A 83 -23.98 -4.17 -6.27
CA SER A 83 -25.11 -3.54 -5.59
C SER A 83 -26.40 -3.61 -6.41
N TYR A 84 -26.30 -3.44 -7.74
CA TYR A 84 -27.44 -3.52 -8.65
C TYR A 84 -27.88 -4.96 -8.96
N TYR A 85 -26.96 -5.92 -8.97
CA TYR A 85 -27.25 -7.31 -9.36
C TYR A 85 -28.41 -7.96 -8.59
N PRO A 86 -28.50 -7.91 -7.24
CA PRO A 86 -29.61 -8.49 -6.51
C PRO A 86 -30.97 -7.86 -6.85
N SER A 87 -30.99 -6.56 -7.12
CA SER A 87 -32.23 -5.85 -7.48
C SER A 87 -32.70 -6.21 -8.88
N ILE A 88 -31.77 -6.37 -9.84
CA ILE A 88 -32.08 -6.74 -11.22
C ILE A 88 -32.46 -8.21 -11.34
N ALA A 89 -31.80 -9.08 -10.57
CA ALA A 89 -32.12 -10.50 -10.53
C ALA A 89 -33.57 -10.78 -10.07
N LYS A 90 -34.16 -9.88 -9.27
CA LYS A 90 -35.56 -9.98 -8.83
C LYS A 90 -36.57 -9.49 -9.88
N LEU A 91 -36.14 -8.76 -10.92
CA LEU A 91 -37.04 -8.23 -11.94
C LEU A 91 -37.38 -9.32 -12.97
N LYS A 92 -38.67 -9.63 -13.12
CA LYS A 92 -39.17 -10.55 -14.16
C LYS A 92 -38.96 -9.94 -15.55
N GLY A 93 -38.45 -10.73 -16.50
CA GLY A 93 -38.24 -10.32 -17.91
C GLY A 93 -36.87 -9.69 -18.22
N LYS A 94 -35.96 -9.54 -17.23
CA LYS A 94 -34.59 -9.01 -17.44
C LYS A 94 -33.49 -10.07 -17.32
N GLU A 95 -33.81 -11.34 -17.54
CA GLU A 95 -32.89 -12.47 -17.37
C GLU A 95 -31.61 -12.37 -18.20
N ALA A 96 -31.72 -11.88 -19.45
CA ALA A 96 -30.57 -11.65 -20.31
C ALA A 96 -29.59 -10.62 -19.72
N LEU A 97 -30.13 -9.55 -19.12
CA LEU A 97 -29.34 -8.52 -18.44
C LEU A 97 -28.72 -9.07 -17.14
N THR A 98 -29.48 -9.83 -16.35
CA THR A 98 -28.98 -10.48 -15.12
C THR A 98 -27.82 -11.42 -15.42
N ARG A 99 -27.94 -12.24 -16.48
CA ARG A 99 -26.88 -13.16 -16.90
C ARG A 99 -25.65 -12.43 -17.41
N GLY A 100 -25.83 -11.39 -18.23
CA GLY A 100 -24.72 -10.57 -18.72
C GLY A 100 -23.99 -9.85 -17.59
N LEU A 101 -24.73 -9.29 -16.63
CA LEU A 101 -24.16 -8.63 -15.46
C LEU A 101 -23.38 -9.63 -14.59
N LYS A 102 -23.92 -10.84 -14.36
CA LYS A 102 -23.22 -11.90 -13.61
C LYS A 102 -21.90 -12.29 -14.28
N GLN A 103 -21.90 -12.47 -15.60
CA GLN A 103 -20.70 -12.84 -16.34
C GLN A 103 -19.63 -11.73 -16.28
N ASN A 104 -20.03 -10.48 -16.47
CA ASN A 104 -19.13 -9.34 -16.37
C ASN A 104 -18.53 -9.22 -14.96
N ILE A 105 -19.33 -9.44 -13.91
CA ILE A 105 -18.89 -9.45 -12.50
C ILE A 105 -17.81 -10.52 -12.29
N GLN A 106 -18.09 -11.77 -12.68
CA GLN A 106 -17.13 -12.88 -12.52
C GLN A 106 -15.84 -12.64 -13.29
N GLU A 107 -15.94 -12.05 -14.48
CA GLU A 107 -14.78 -11.73 -15.29
C GLU A 107 -13.92 -10.63 -14.67
N HIS A 108 -14.52 -9.60 -14.08
CA HIS A 108 -13.79 -8.54 -13.36
C HIS A 108 -13.16 -9.08 -12.07
N GLU A 109 -13.86 -9.94 -11.34
CA GLU A 109 -13.33 -10.64 -10.16
C GLU A 109 -12.11 -11.47 -10.50
N ARG A 110 -12.17 -12.23 -11.60
CA ARG A 110 -11.02 -13.02 -12.06
C ARG A 110 -9.83 -12.15 -12.41
N VAL A 111 -10.03 -11.06 -13.16
CA VAL A 111 -8.95 -10.12 -13.49
C VAL A 111 -8.32 -9.54 -12.21
N LEU A 112 -9.14 -9.12 -11.24
CA LEU A 112 -8.64 -8.56 -9.98
C LEU A 112 -7.96 -9.60 -9.07
N SER A 113 -8.20 -10.90 -9.29
CA SER A 113 -7.50 -11.97 -8.59
C SER A 113 -6.13 -12.29 -9.21
N GLU A 114 -5.97 -12.05 -10.51
CA GLU A 114 -4.74 -12.33 -11.27
C GLU A 114 -3.82 -11.10 -11.32
N SER A 115 -4.38 -9.88 -11.30
CA SER A 115 -3.67 -8.60 -11.45
C SER A 115 -4.02 -7.63 -10.32
N ILE A 116 -3.00 -7.18 -9.58
CA ILE A 116 -3.16 -6.23 -8.45
C ILE A 116 -2.71 -4.81 -8.85
N VAL A 117 -1.80 -4.70 -9.82
CA VAL A 117 -1.19 -3.44 -10.28
C VAL A 117 -1.61 -3.19 -11.73
N ASP A 118 -1.73 -1.91 -12.12
CA ASP A 118 -2.12 -1.53 -13.49
C ASP A 118 -1.16 -2.10 -14.56
N ALA A 119 0.12 -2.31 -14.21
CA ALA A 119 1.13 -2.86 -15.11
C ALA A 119 0.89 -4.34 -15.47
N ASP A 120 0.22 -5.09 -14.59
CA ASP A 120 -0.05 -6.52 -14.77
C ASP A 120 -1.41 -6.77 -15.45
N LEU A 121 -2.12 -5.71 -15.83
CA LEU A 121 -3.43 -5.83 -16.46
C LEU A 121 -3.32 -6.27 -17.93
N PRO A 122 -4.18 -7.21 -18.37
CA PRO A 122 -4.26 -7.56 -19.78
C PRO A 122 -4.59 -6.38 -20.70
N SER A 123 -4.07 -6.38 -21.92
CA SER A 123 -4.30 -5.31 -22.90
C SER A 123 -5.78 -5.10 -23.27
N PHE A 124 -6.60 -6.16 -23.18
CA PHE A 124 -8.04 -6.11 -23.50
C PHE A 124 -8.92 -5.55 -22.37
N ILE A 125 -8.35 -5.19 -21.21
CA ILE A 125 -9.12 -4.74 -20.04
C ILE A 125 -9.95 -3.49 -20.34
N LYS A 126 -9.45 -2.57 -21.16
CA LYS A 126 -10.19 -1.36 -21.55
C LYS A 126 -11.54 -1.70 -22.19
N SER A 127 -11.57 -2.68 -23.09
CA SER A 127 -12.82 -3.14 -23.72
C SER A 127 -13.76 -3.82 -22.71
N LYS A 128 -13.23 -4.54 -21.71
CA LYS A 128 -14.06 -5.13 -20.64
C LYS A 128 -14.68 -4.07 -19.74
N ILE A 129 -13.94 -3.02 -19.40
CA ILE A 129 -14.42 -1.87 -18.63
C ILE A 129 -15.59 -1.20 -19.37
N GLU A 130 -15.48 -0.99 -20.68
CA GLU A 130 -16.56 -0.41 -21.49
C GLU A 130 -17.81 -1.30 -21.53
N LYS A 131 -17.64 -2.62 -21.69
CA LYS A 131 -18.75 -3.59 -21.64
C LYS A 131 -19.46 -3.57 -20.28
N MET A 132 -18.70 -3.49 -19.20
CA MET A 132 -19.23 -3.36 -17.85
C MET A 132 -20.00 -2.04 -17.70
N ASP A 133 -19.44 -0.91 -18.15
CA ASP A 133 -20.11 0.40 -18.13
C ASP A 133 -21.44 0.38 -18.89
N GLN A 134 -21.47 -0.23 -20.08
CA GLN A 134 -22.71 -0.36 -20.85
C GLN A 134 -23.76 -1.19 -20.11
N THR A 135 -23.34 -2.28 -19.47
CA THR A 135 -24.23 -3.18 -18.72
C THR A 135 -24.76 -2.50 -17.45
N ILE A 136 -23.89 -1.77 -16.74
CA ILE A 136 -24.25 -0.93 -15.59
C ILE A 136 -25.19 0.20 -16.01
N GLY A 137 -24.97 0.83 -17.17
CA GLY A 137 -25.87 1.86 -17.70
C GLY A 137 -27.29 1.33 -17.95
N ARG A 138 -27.40 0.13 -18.55
CA ARG A 138 -28.67 -0.57 -18.73
C ARG A 138 -29.31 -0.97 -17.40
N ALA A 139 -28.51 -1.42 -16.45
CA ALA A 139 -28.92 -1.73 -15.08
C ALA A 139 -29.50 -0.50 -14.36
N LYS A 140 -28.85 0.67 -14.48
CA LYS A 140 -29.31 1.93 -13.90
C LYS A 140 -30.61 2.45 -14.52
N ALA A 141 -30.81 2.21 -15.82
CA ALA A 141 -32.07 2.56 -16.50
C ALA A 141 -33.25 1.69 -16.08
N CYS A 142 -33.03 0.61 -15.32
CA CYS A 142 -34.10 -0.20 -14.77
C CYS A 142 -34.70 0.47 -13.53
N THR A 143 -36.03 0.45 -13.39
CA THR A 143 -36.71 0.80 -12.14
C THR A 143 -36.38 -0.24 -11.06
N VAL A 144 -35.33 0.03 -10.29
CA VAL A 144 -34.90 -0.80 -9.17
C VAL A 144 -35.25 -0.09 -7.86
N ASP A 145 -35.52 -0.87 -6.82
CA ASP A 145 -35.68 -0.33 -5.47
C ASP A 145 -34.32 0.17 -4.95
N CYS A 146 -34.19 1.50 -4.88
CA CYS A 146 -32.98 2.19 -4.43
C CYS A 146 -32.57 1.80 -3.01
N ASN A 147 -33.51 1.40 -2.14
CA ASN A 147 -33.20 1.01 -0.76
C ASN A 147 -32.36 -0.27 -0.70
N ASN A 148 -32.59 -1.22 -1.61
CA ASN A 148 -31.80 -2.44 -1.68
C ASN A 148 -30.38 -2.15 -2.16
N VAL A 149 -30.23 -1.23 -3.11
CA VAL A 149 -28.92 -0.81 -3.64
C VAL A 149 -28.13 -0.07 -2.57
N ASP A 150 -28.76 0.89 -1.87
CA ASP A 150 -28.14 1.62 -0.75
C ASP A 150 -27.67 0.68 0.36
N ARG A 151 -28.55 -0.22 0.83
CA ARG A 151 -28.17 -1.21 1.86
C ARG A 151 -27.00 -2.09 1.42
N LYS A 152 -26.94 -2.46 0.14
CA LYS A 152 -25.81 -3.24 -0.40
C LYS A 152 -24.53 -2.43 -0.49
N LEU A 153 -24.61 -1.17 -0.89
CA LEU A 153 -23.45 -0.28 -0.90
C LEU A 153 -22.91 -0.03 0.51
N ARG A 154 -23.77 0.20 1.51
CA ARG A 154 -23.35 0.32 2.92
C ARG A 154 -22.65 -0.95 3.42
N GLN A 155 -23.18 -2.11 3.06
CA GLN A 155 -22.56 -3.39 3.41
C GLN A 155 -21.16 -3.51 2.78
N ILE A 156 -21.04 -3.18 1.49
CA ILE A 156 -19.75 -3.20 0.79
C ILE A 156 -18.78 -2.23 1.46
N LEU A 157 -19.22 -1.01 1.79
CA LEU A 157 -18.42 -0.01 2.46
C LEU A 157 -17.84 -0.54 3.78
N HIS A 158 -18.69 -1.06 4.67
CA HIS A 158 -18.25 -1.64 5.94
C HIS A 158 -17.21 -2.75 5.73
N MET A 159 -17.45 -3.67 4.79
CA MET A 159 -16.50 -4.74 4.49
C MET A 159 -15.15 -4.20 3.98
N THR A 160 -15.16 -3.17 3.15
CA THR A 160 -13.91 -2.55 2.64
C THR A 160 -13.18 -1.75 3.70
N GLU A 161 -13.90 -1.16 4.66
CA GLU A 161 -13.31 -0.48 5.82
C GLU A 161 -12.63 -1.49 6.73
N ASP A 162 -13.26 -2.63 7.02
CA ASP A 162 -12.69 -3.72 7.79
C ASP A 162 -11.42 -4.29 7.13
N GLU A 163 -11.44 -4.49 5.81
CA GLU A 163 -10.29 -4.97 5.04
C GLU A 163 -9.13 -3.96 5.09
N ALA A 164 -9.43 -2.67 4.92
CA ALA A 164 -8.43 -1.61 5.05
C ALA A 164 -7.84 -1.54 6.47
N HIS A 165 -8.68 -1.67 7.50
CA HIS A 165 -8.25 -1.70 8.90
C HIS A 165 -7.35 -2.91 9.19
N PHE A 166 -7.69 -4.08 8.65
CA PHE A 166 -6.87 -5.28 8.77
C PHE A 166 -5.46 -5.08 8.17
N HIS A 167 -5.37 -4.55 6.95
CA HIS A 167 -4.08 -4.27 6.31
C HIS A 167 -3.28 -3.18 7.05
N MET A 168 -3.98 -2.21 7.61
CA MET A 168 -3.38 -1.17 8.44
C MET A 168 -2.77 -1.76 9.73
N LYS A 169 -3.47 -2.69 10.39
CA LYS A 169 -2.95 -3.41 11.56
C LYS A 169 -1.73 -4.26 11.24
N GLN A 170 -1.74 -4.97 10.11
CA GLN A 170 -0.56 -5.72 9.63
C GLN A 170 0.63 -4.79 9.38
N SER A 171 0.38 -3.64 8.74
CA SER A 171 1.41 -2.66 8.43
C SER A 171 1.99 -2.03 9.70
N ALA A 172 1.15 -1.69 10.69
CA ALA A 172 1.58 -1.19 12.00
C ALA A 172 2.42 -2.22 12.76
N TYR A 173 2.04 -3.51 12.69
CA TYR A 173 2.84 -4.59 13.26
C TYR A 173 4.23 -4.67 12.62
N LEU A 174 4.31 -4.62 11.30
CA LEU A 174 5.59 -4.65 10.57
C LEU A 174 6.45 -3.42 10.86
N TYR A 175 5.84 -2.24 10.98
CA TYR A 175 6.52 -1.02 11.40
C TYR A 175 7.14 -1.18 12.79
N ASN A 176 6.37 -1.63 13.77
CA ASN A 176 6.87 -1.87 15.13
C ASN A 176 7.97 -2.94 15.15
N LEU A 177 7.80 -4.01 14.38
CA LEU A 177 8.83 -5.04 14.22
C LEU A 177 10.10 -4.43 13.63
N GLY A 178 10.01 -3.58 12.61
CA GLY A 178 11.15 -2.87 12.03
C GLY A 178 11.88 -2.01 13.05
N VAL A 179 11.16 -1.22 13.84
CA VAL A 179 11.72 -0.40 14.93
C VAL A 179 12.47 -1.26 15.95
N HIS A 180 11.93 -2.42 16.32
CA HIS A 180 12.54 -3.33 17.32
C HIS A 180 13.67 -4.22 16.77
N THR A 181 13.64 -4.55 15.49
CA THR A 181 14.63 -5.43 14.83
C THR A 181 15.79 -4.66 14.22
N MET A 182 15.76 -3.33 14.25
CA MET A 182 16.94 -2.53 13.94
C MET A 182 18.12 -3.02 14.80
N PRO A 183 19.29 -3.34 14.19
CA PRO A 183 20.42 -3.90 14.91
C PRO A 183 20.76 -3.05 16.14
N LYS A 184 21.01 -3.69 17.30
CA LYS A 184 21.44 -2.96 18.52
C LYS A 184 22.70 -2.12 18.30
N SER A 185 23.52 -2.45 17.29
CA SER A 185 24.66 -1.64 16.88
C SER A 185 24.26 -0.26 16.32
N HIS A 186 23.05 -0.12 15.75
CA HIS A 186 22.46 1.15 15.32
C HIS A 186 21.85 1.96 16.45
N HIS A 187 21.30 1.31 17.49
CA HIS A 187 20.74 2.00 18.67
C HIS A 187 21.76 2.93 19.34
N CYS A 188 23.04 2.53 19.30
CA CYS A 188 24.15 3.35 19.77
C CYS A 188 25.08 3.80 18.62
N LEU A 189 24.71 3.65 17.35
CA LEU A 189 25.62 4.00 16.24
C LEU A 189 25.92 5.48 16.26
N ASN A 190 24.94 6.35 16.51
CA ASN A 190 25.21 7.79 16.61
C ASN A 190 26.20 8.07 17.75
N MET A 191 25.97 7.52 18.94
CA MET A 191 26.91 7.62 20.07
C MET A 191 28.30 7.03 19.76
N ARG A 192 28.37 5.89 19.07
CA ARG A 192 29.61 5.23 18.69
C ARG A 192 30.36 6.02 17.62
N LEU A 193 29.66 6.56 16.63
CA LEU A 193 30.24 7.44 15.60
C LEU A 193 30.78 8.73 16.24
N THR A 194 30.04 9.34 17.16
CA THR A 194 30.52 10.50 17.93
C THR A 194 31.78 10.15 18.73
N VAL A 195 31.78 9.01 19.43
CA VAL A 195 32.97 8.54 20.17
C VAL A 195 34.15 8.25 19.25
N GLU A 196 33.96 7.59 18.11
CA GLU A 196 35.03 7.32 17.14
C GLU A 196 35.52 8.59 16.42
N TYR A 197 34.66 9.56 16.14
CA TYR A 197 35.03 10.88 15.60
C TYR A 197 35.92 11.66 16.57
N PHE A 198 35.64 11.62 17.87
CA PHE A 198 36.49 12.28 18.87
C PHE A 198 37.71 11.43 19.29
N LYS A 199 37.64 10.09 19.17
CA LYS A 199 38.80 9.20 19.36
C LYS A 199 39.80 9.26 18.22
N SER A 200 39.34 9.57 17.01
CA SER A 200 40.22 10.00 15.91
C SER A 200 40.70 11.42 16.20
N ALA A 201 41.51 11.54 17.25
CA ALA A 201 42.33 12.72 17.49
C ALA A 201 43.19 12.99 16.24
N PRO A 202 43.49 14.27 15.94
CA PRO A 202 44.13 14.65 14.69
C PRO A 202 45.47 13.94 14.58
N LEU A 203 45.79 13.47 13.37
CA LEU A 203 47.17 13.19 13.02
C LEU A 203 47.99 14.44 13.37
N ASP A 204 48.89 14.24 14.33
CA ASP A 204 49.87 15.18 14.86
C ASP A 204 49.35 16.38 15.66
N SER A 205 49.46 16.25 16.98
CA SER A 205 49.78 17.39 17.83
C SER A 205 51.30 17.61 17.76
N ASP A 206 51.74 18.33 16.74
CA ASP A 206 52.61 19.47 16.99
C ASP A 206 52.34 20.57 15.94
N ASP A 207 52.28 21.80 16.46
CA ASP A 207 52.24 23.10 15.78
C ASP A 207 50.90 23.73 15.32
N SER A 208 50.45 24.64 16.19
CA SER A 208 49.75 25.91 15.93
C SER A 208 48.72 25.98 14.79
N ALA A 209 47.43 25.93 15.13
CA ALA A 209 46.41 26.63 14.34
C ALA A 209 45.10 26.82 15.14
N VAL A 210 45.03 27.91 15.89
CA VAL A 210 43.77 28.46 16.44
C VAL A 210 42.76 28.86 15.34
N HIS A 211 43.09 28.76 14.04
CA HIS A 211 42.20 29.20 12.97
C HIS A 211 42.36 28.40 11.67
N LYS A 212 41.77 27.21 11.52
CA LYS A 212 41.48 26.64 10.18
C LYS A 212 40.17 25.83 10.17
N PHE A 213 39.06 26.47 10.55
CA PHE A 213 37.70 25.97 10.26
C PHE A 213 37.19 26.38 8.86
N ASN A 214 38.09 26.77 7.94
CA ASN A 214 37.75 27.18 6.58
C ASN A 214 38.70 26.48 5.59
N VAL A 215 38.40 25.21 5.27
CA VAL A 215 38.89 24.58 4.05
C VAL A 215 37.66 24.27 3.19
N PRO A 216 37.50 24.84 1.99
CA PRO A 216 36.22 24.83 1.26
C PRO A 216 35.84 23.47 0.67
N ASP A 217 36.76 22.51 0.69
CA ASP A 217 36.66 21.29 -0.13
C ASP A 217 36.22 20.05 0.67
N HIS A 218 36.00 20.18 1.98
CA HIS A 218 35.55 19.08 2.82
C HIS A 218 34.18 19.43 3.38
N ARG A 219 33.17 18.70 2.91
CA ARG A 219 31.80 18.83 3.39
C ARG A 219 31.76 18.32 4.83
N HIS A 220 31.63 19.24 5.77
CA HIS A 220 31.44 18.91 7.18
C HIS A 220 29.99 18.46 7.33
N TYR A 221 29.78 17.16 7.44
CA TYR A 221 28.45 16.61 7.70
C TYR A 221 28.22 16.57 9.20
N VAL A 222 27.35 17.44 9.69
CA VAL A 222 26.75 17.29 11.01
C VAL A 222 25.58 16.34 10.85
N ILE A 223 25.70 15.16 11.46
CA ILE A 223 24.58 14.21 11.57
C ILE A 223 23.85 14.58 12.86
N LEU A 224 22.69 15.23 12.70
CA LEU A 224 21.72 15.48 13.77
C LEU A 224 20.82 14.26 13.96
#